data_AF-A0A975T9F8-F1
#
_entry.id   AF-A0A975T9F8-F1
#
_cell.length_a   1.000
_cell.length_b   1.000
_cell.length_c   1.000
_cell.angle_alpha   90.00
_cell.angle_beta   90.00
_cell.angle_gamma   90.00
#
_symmetry.space_group_name_H-M   'P 1'
#
loop_
_entity.id
_entity.type
_entity.pdbx_description
1 polymer ?
#
loop_
_entity_poly.entity_id
_entity_poly.type
_entity_poly.pdbx_seq_one_letter_code
_entity_poly.pdbx_strand_id
1 'polypeptide(L)'
;MSINGICVHHNTSIHKKRYLLQAQPHLSSFYAFDEVDRFLDGANVERLARIIKQQAQQAQFIVVSLRRPMIESAERKIGVTQA
;
A
#
# COMPACT_ATOMS: atom_id res chain seq x y z
N MET A 1 19.87 3.55 2.34
CA MET A 1 18.69 3.70 1.44
C MET A 1 18.04 2.34 1.31
N SER A 2 16.99 2.04 2.09
CA SER A 2 16.18 0.84 1.88
C SER A 2 14.85 0.97 2.61
N ILE A 3 13.79 1.36 1.91
CA ILE A 3 12.40 1.04 2.31
C ILE A 3 11.56 0.98 1.04
N ASN A 4 11.45 -0.22 0.45
CA ASN A 4 10.58 -0.50 -0.68
C ASN A 4 9.30 -1.18 -0.14
N GLY A 5 8.13 -0.68 -0.57
CA GLY A 5 6.80 -1.30 -0.43
C GLY A 5 6.38 -1.80 0.96
N ILE A 6 5.60 -0.99 1.70
CA ILE A 6 4.89 -1.44 2.91
C ILE A 6 3.42 -1.68 2.58
N CYS A 7 2.95 -2.92 2.72
CA CYS A 7 1.52 -3.23 2.70
C CYS A 7 1.00 -3.38 4.13
N VAL A 8 0.01 -2.57 4.49
CA VAL A 8 -0.64 -2.63 5.80
C VAL A 8 -1.94 -3.44 5.65
N HIS A 9 -2.01 -4.53 6.40
CA HIS A 9 -3.15 -5.44 6.47
C HIS A 9 -3.98 -5.09 7.72
N HIS A 10 -5.21 -4.63 7.51
CA HIS A 10 -6.10 -4.20 8.59
C HIS A 10 -7.16 -5.28 8.84
N ASN A 11 -7.27 -5.83 10.05
CA ASN A 11 -8.45 -6.61 10.44
C ASN A 11 -9.20 -5.86 11.55
N THR A 12 -10.47 -5.55 11.29
CA THR A 12 -11.49 -4.88 12.13
C THR A 12 -11.36 -3.37 12.46
N SER A 13 -12.54 -2.74 12.45
CA SER A 13 -12.93 -1.31 12.52
C SER A 13 -12.26 -0.47 13.62
N ILE A 14 -11.71 0.71 13.32
CA ILE A 14 -11.61 1.93 14.18
C ILE A 14 -10.97 3.08 13.38
N HIS A 15 -11.70 4.18 13.27
CA HIS A 15 -11.25 5.58 13.19
C HIS A 15 -10.23 5.98 12.10
N LYS A 16 -10.81 6.33 10.95
CA LYS A 16 -10.39 7.32 9.95
C LYS A 16 -9.44 8.41 10.50
N LYS A 17 -8.14 8.38 10.16
CA LYS A 17 -7.22 9.52 10.35
C LYS A 17 -6.12 9.59 9.27
N ARG A 18 -6.38 10.47 8.30
CA ARG A 18 -5.54 11.64 7.92
C ARG A 18 -4.04 11.41 7.70
N TYR A 19 -3.64 11.18 6.44
CA TYR A 19 -2.27 11.47 5.96
C TYR A 19 -2.29 12.05 4.54
N LEU A 20 -2.39 13.38 4.45
CA LEU A 20 -1.98 14.13 3.27
C LEU A 20 -0.54 14.60 3.49
N LEU A 21 0.35 14.25 2.57
CA LEU A 21 1.76 14.63 2.57
C LEU A 21 1.94 16.16 2.64
N GLN A 22 2.86 16.59 3.50
CA GLN A 22 3.53 17.87 3.36
C GLN A 22 4.82 17.64 2.57
N ALA A 23 4.86 18.17 1.35
CA ALA A 23 6.01 18.09 0.46
C ALA A 23 7.21 18.82 1.08
N GLN A 24 8.33 18.11 1.29
CA GLN A 24 9.64 18.78 1.33
C GLN A 24 10.48 18.39 0.12
N PRO A 25 11.20 19.34 -0.49
CA PRO A 25 11.80 19.19 -1.82
C PRO A 25 13.04 18.28 -1.87
N HIS A 26 13.34 17.54 -0.79
CA HIS A 26 14.38 16.51 -0.73
C HIS A 26 13.82 15.10 -0.45
N LEU A 27 12.51 14.95 -0.28
CA LEU A 27 11.88 13.65 -0.04
C LEU A 27 11.70 12.90 -1.36
N SER A 28 12.19 11.67 -1.41
CA SER A 28 11.84 10.68 -2.42
C SER A 28 10.33 10.66 -2.63
N SER A 29 9.87 10.70 -3.90
CA SER A 29 8.45 10.60 -4.23
C SER A 29 7.83 9.37 -3.55
N PHE A 30 6.87 9.58 -2.66
CA PHE A 30 6.16 8.49 -1.99
C PHE A 30 4.65 8.58 -2.24
N TYR A 31 4.03 7.41 -2.41
CA TYR A 31 2.62 7.25 -2.70
C TYR A 31 1.96 6.43 -1.60
N ALA A 32 0.75 6.83 -1.20
CA ALA A 32 -0.07 6.11 -0.23
C ALA A 32 -1.44 5.80 -0.83
N PHE A 33 -1.83 4.53 -0.81
CA PHE A 33 -3.10 4.04 -1.31
C PHE A 33 -3.87 3.34 -0.21
N ASP A 34 -5.16 3.66 -0.08
CA ASP A 34 -6.06 3.07 0.91
C ASP A 34 -7.20 2.35 0.19
N GLU A 35 -7.26 1.02 0.28
CA GLU A 35 -8.31 0.14 -0.27
C GLU A 35 -8.65 0.38 -1.76
N VAL A 36 -7.65 0.80 -2.55
CA VAL A 36 -7.79 1.11 -3.99
C VAL A 36 -8.25 -0.06 -4.86
N ASP A 37 -8.22 -1.27 -4.30
CA ASP A 37 -8.58 -2.54 -4.91
C ASP A 37 -9.99 -3.03 -4.55
N ARG A 38 -10.73 -2.33 -3.67
CA ARG A 38 -12.08 -2.75 -3.21
C ARG A 38 -13.08 -2.93 -4.35
N PHE A 39 -13.00 -2.09 -5.38
CA PHE A 39 -13.94 -2.10 -6.51
C PHE A 39 -13.42 -2.87 -7.73
N LEU A 40 -12.28 -3.56 -7.60
CA LEU A 40 -11.67 -4.32 -8.69
C LEU A 40 -12.00 -5.81 -8.58
N ASP A 41 -12.22 -6.44 -9.73
CA ASP A 41 -12.32 -7.89 -9.85
C ASP A 41 -10.95 -8.57 -9.60
N GLY A 42 -10.92 -9.90 -9.53
CA GLY A 42 -9.69 -10.66 -9.25
C GLY A 42 -8.54 -10.32 -10.19
N ALA A 43 -8.80 -10.34 -11.50
CA ALA A 43 -7.81 -10.10 -12.53
C ALA A 43 -7.22 -8.68 -12.47
N ASN A 44 -8.05 -7.67 -12.23
CA ASN A 44 -7.59 -6.30 -12.13
C ASN A 44 -6.80 -6.04 -10.84
N VAL A 45 -7.12 -6.73 -9.74
CA VAL A 45 -6.30 -6.64 -8.52
C VAL A 45 -4.91 -7.24 -8.73
N GLU A 46 -4.79 -8.37 -9.41
CA GLU A 46 -3.48 -8.96 -9.75
C GLU A 46 -2.66 -8.05 -10.69
N ARG A 47 -3.33 -7.43 -11.67
CA ARG A 47 -2.70 -6.47 -12.57
C ARG A 47 -2.21 -5.24 -11.81
N LEU A 48 -3.05 -4.68 -10.94
CA LEU A 48 -2.70 -3.53 -10.11
C LEU A 48 -1.50 -3.84 -9.19
N ALA A 49 -1.53 -5.00 -8.53
CA ALA A 49 -0.43 -5.47 -7.68
C ALA A 49 0.90 -5.54 -8.44
N ARG A 50 0.90 -6.07 -9.67
CA ARG A 50 2.09 -6.10 -10.54
C ARG A 50 2.59 -4.71 -10.92
N ILE A 51 1.69 -3.80 -11.29
CA ILE A 51 2.06 -2.42 -11.66
C ILE A 51 2.70 -1.72 -10.46
N ILE A 52 2.08 -1.78 -9.28
CA ILE A 52 2.62 -1.16 -8.07
C ILE A 52 3.99 -1.76 -7.72
N LYS A 53 4.16 -3.08 -7.82
CA LYS A 53 5.44 -3.75 -7.58
C LYS A 53 6.54 -3.28 -8.53
N GLN A 54 6.22 -3.06 -9.81
CA GLN A 54 7.18 -2.54 -10.79
C GLN A 54 7.54 -1.08 -10.49
N GLN A 55 6.54 -0.23 -10.23
CA GLN A 55 6.76 1.18 -9.90
C GLN A 55 7.49 1.36 -8.57
N ALA A 56 7.36 0.42 -7.64
CA ALA A 56 8.05 0.44 -6.35
C ALA A 56 9.58 0.37 -6.46
N GLN A 57 10.12 0.03 -7.64
CA GLN A 57 11.57 0.11 -7.91
C GLN A 57 12.07 1.56 -8.04
N GLN A 58 11.18 2.50 -8.34
CA GLN A 58 11.52 3.90 -8.64
C GLN A 58 10.93 4.90 -7.63
N ALA A 59 9.92 4.49 -6.87
CA ALA A 59 9.25 5.32 -5.86
C ALA A 59 8.78 4.47 -4.67
N GLN A 60 8.56 5.10 -3.52
CA GLN A 60 8.09 4.38 -2.33
C GLN A 60 6.56 4.28 -2.33
N PHE A 61 6.02 3.10 -2.01
CA PHE A 61 4.58 2.86 -1.90
C PHE A 61 4.19 2.35 -0.51
N ILE A 62 3.12 2.92 0.02
CA ILE A 62 2.37 2.39 1.16
C ILE A 62 0.98 2.01 0.64
N VAL A 63 0.58 0.75 0.81
CA VAL A 63 -0.73 0.29 0.32
C VAL A 63 -1.49 -0.44 1.42
N VAL A 64 -2.67 0.07 1.75
CA VAL A 64 -3.62 -0.61 2.63
C VAL A 64 -4.55 -1.45 1.77
N SER A 65 -4.59 -2.76 2.01
CA SER A 65 -5.41 -3.69 1.25
C SER A 65 -5.71 -4.94 2.08
N LEU A 66 -6.86 -5.56 1.79
CA LEU A 66 -7.29 -6.86 2.32
C LEU A 66 -7.14 -7.98 1.29
N ARG A 67 -6.74 -7.68 0.05
CA ARG A 67 -6.70 -8.65 -1.05
C ARG A 67 -5.34 -9.33 -1.10
N ARG A 68 -5.35 -10.67 -1.20
CA ARG A 68 -4.14 -11.49 -1.25
C ARG A 68 -3.11 -11.04 -2.30
N PRO A 69 -3.47 -10.74 -3.57
CA PRO A 69 -2.46 -10.37 -4.56
C PRO A 69 -1.67 -9.10 -4.18
N MET A 70 -2.33 -8.12 -3.55
CA MET A 70 -1.68 -6.89 -3.08
C MET A 70 -0.71 -7.20 -1.92
N ILE A 71 -1.18 -8.00 -0.94
CA ILE A 71 -0.38 -8.41 0.22
C ILE A 71 0.83 -9.25 -0.21
N GLU A 72 0.65 -10.19 -1.14
CA GLU A 72 1.71 -11.07 -1.65
C GLU A 72 2.73 -10.33 -2.50
N SER A 73 2.30 -9.28 -3.21
CA SER A 73 3.21 -8.44 -4.01
C SER A 73 4.10 -7.52 -3.17
N ALA A 74 3.76 -7.29 -1.90
CA ALA A 74 4.46 -6.38 -1.02
C ALA A 74 5.79 -6.94 -0.51
N GLU A 75 6.81 -6.09 -0.47
CA GLU A 75 8.11 -6.43 0.11
C GLU A 75 8.02 -6.57 1.64
N ARG A 76 7.27 -5.68 2.29
CA ARG A 76 7.00 -5.74 3.73
C ARG A 76 5.50 -5.74 4.01
N LYS A 77 5.08 -6.61 4.92
CA LYS A 77 3.68 -6.74 5.37
C LYS A 77 3.57 -6.30 6.84
N ILE A 78 2.58 -5.48 7.16
CA ILE A 78 2.30 -5.01 8.52
C ILE A 78 0.87 -5.40 8.88
N GLY A 79 0.69 -6.29 9.85
CA GLY A 79 -0.64 -6.58 10.40
C GLY A 79 -1.02 -5.56 11.47
N VAL A 80 -2.26 -5.07 11.43
CA VAL A 80 -2.86 -4.27 12.50
C VAL A 80 -3.89 -5.14 13.23
N THR A 81 -3.77 -5.23 14.56
CA THR A 81 -4.73 -5.88 15.46
C THR A 81 -5.12 -4.89 16.54
N GLN A 82 -6.36 -4.96 17.01
CA GLN A 82 -6.81 -4.24 18.21
C GLN A 82 -6.67 -5.16 19.42
N ALA A 83 -6.27 -4.59 20.55
CA ALA A 83 -6.17 -5.26 21.84
C ALA A 83 -7.33 -4.81 22.73
#